data_AF-A0A2V8F6H5-F1
#
_entry.id   AF-A0A2V8F6H5-F1
#
_cell.length_a   1.000
_cell.length_b   1.000
_cell.length_c   1.000
_cell.angle_alpha   90.00
_cell.angle_beta   90.00
_cell.angle_gamma   90.00
#
_symmetry.space_group_name_H-M   'P 1'
#
loop_
_entity.id
_entity.type
_entity.pdbx_description
1 polymer ?
#
loop_
_entity_poly.entity_id
_entity_poly.type
_entity_poly.pdbx_seq_one_letter_code
_entity_poly.pdbx_strand_id
1 'polypeptide(L)'
;MGSAFRRIFAVISLAVALFLLNASLTFQSAWPTPGIRWRGLLSIELAAFVLVLAAASRRAGGPSRRALKWSAAIWSVLVLGHYSEVTASALYGREINLYWDLRFVPDVAALLARPERLWVVSLAAVAALLVVVLLYKVIRWALGRVGAAVANPRERLVVGVLAAAMAILWIGQRVSSAFPATPSFSAPVTQTYLRQARLMATTLGRRAALPASPSMKSDLSLVKGADVFLFFIEAYGAISYERPEFAARLAGDRERLEKAIHDTNRDVVSAYVESPTFGGSSWLAHITLLSGVEIRSHDANALLMTEKRDTLVTTFRQ
;
A
#
# COMPACT_ATOMS: atom_id res chain seq x y z
N MET A 1 -41.81 -26.48 -16.50
CA MET A 1 -40.84 -26.20 -15.41
C MET A 1 -39.49 -25.61 -15.84
N GLY A 2 -39.06 -25.69 -17.11
CA GLY A 2 -37.67 -25.32 -17.49
C GLY A 2 -37.34 -23.84 -17.76
N SER A 3 -38.32 -22.92 -17.86
CA SER A 3 -38.07 -21.50 -18.20
C SER A 3 -37.92 -20.59 -16.98
N ALA A 4 -38.76 -20.79 -15.94
CA ALA A 4 -38.69 -20.04 -14.70
C ALA A 4 -37.37 -20.31 -13.94
N PHE A 5 -36.96 -21.58 -13.87
CA PHE A 5 -35.70 -21.97 -13.22
C PHE A 5 -34.47 -21.34 -13.89
N ARG A 6 -34.44 -21.30 -15.24
CA ARG A 6 -33.36 -20.63 -15.99
C ARG A 6 -33.29 -19.13 -15.73
N ARG A 7 -34.44 -18.46 -15.62
CA ARG A 7 -34.49 -17.02 -15.28
C ARG A 7 -33.99 -16.75 -13.87
N ILE A 8 -34.44 -17.53 -12.89
CA ILE A 8 -33.99 -17.40 -11.49
C ILE A 8 -32.48 -17.59 -11.40
N PHE A 9 -31.96 -18.63 -12.04
CA PHE A 9 -30.51 -18.89 -12.07
C PHE A 9 -29.73 -17.75 -12.74
N ALA A 10 -30.25 -17.18 -13.83
CA ALA A 10 -29.63 -16.04 -14.50
C ALA A 10 -29.55 -14.81 -13.58
N VAL A 11 -30.64 -14.47 -12.89
CA VAL A 11 -30.70 -13.35 -11.95
C VAL A 11 -29.73 -13.55 -10.78
N ILE A 12 -29.74 -14.74 -10.15
CA ILE A 12 -28.82 -15.06 -9.05
C ILE A 12 -27.37 -14.96 -9.52
N SER A 13 -27.06 -15.52 -10.70
CA SER A 13 -25.70 -15.46 -11.25
C SER A 13 -25.22 -14.04 -11.55
N LEU A 14 -26.13 -13.16 -11.98
CA LEU A 14 -25.84 -11.74 -12.23
C LEU A 14 -25.60 -11.00 -10.92
N ALA A 15 -26.43 -11.24 -9.90
CA ALA A 15 -26.25 -10.68 -8.57
C ALA A 15 -24.90 -11.09 -7.97
N VAL A 16 -24.54 -12.38 -8.06
CA VAL A 16 -23.22 -12.88 -7.64
C VAL A 16 -22.09 -12.24 -8.44
N ALA A 17 -22.24 -12.09 -9.75
CA ALA A 17 -21.24 -11.44 -10.59
C ALA A 17 -21.00 -9.97 -10.20
N LEU A 18 -22.07 -9.20 -9.99
CA LEU A 18 -21.98 -7.81 -9.55
C LEU A 18 -21.37 -7.70 -8.15
N PHE A 19 -21.76 -8.59 -7.24
CA PHE A 19 -21.19 -8.66 -5.89
C PHE A 19 -19.69 -8.94 -5.94
N LEU A 20 -19.23 -9.94 -6.69
CA LEU A 20 -17.81 -10.29 -6.79
C LEU A 20 -16.99 -9.14 -7.39
N LEU A 21 -17.49 -8.50 -8.45
CA LEU A 21 -16.81 -7.35 -9.05
C LEU A 21 -16.73 -6.18 -8.06
N ASN A 22 -17.82 -5.89 -7.34
CA ASN A 22 -17.83 -4.83 -6.33
C ASN A 22 -16.86 -5.15 -5.18
N ALA A 23 -16.96 -6.34 -4.59
CA ALA A 23 -16.11 -6.77 -3.48
C ALA A 23 -14.62 -6.73 -3.87
N SER A 24 -14.29 -7.10 -5.11
CA SER A 24 -12.91 -7.13 -5.61
C SER A 24 -12.19 -5.78 -5.63
N LEU A 25 -12.91 -4.65 -5.64
CA LEU A 25 -12.33 -3.30 -5.61
C LEU A 25 -12.66 -2.53 -4.32
N THR A 26 -13.34 -3.17 -3.36
CA THR A 26 -13.86 -2.49 -2.15
C THR A 26 -13.44 -3.15 -0.85
N PHE A 27 -12.73 -4.28 -0.91
CA PHE A 27 -12.18 -4.93 0.29
C PHE A 27 -11.09 -4.07 0.94
N GLN A 28 -10.90 -4.27 2.25
CA GLN A 28 -9.87 -3.65 3.06
C GLN A 28 -8.93 -4.73 3.65
N SER A 29 -7.72 -4.35 4.06
CA SER A 29 -6.81 -5.25 4.76
C SER A 29 -7.34 -5.59 6.17
N ALA A 30 -7.15 -6.84 6.57
CA ALA A 30 -7.42 -7.38 7.90
C ALA A 30 -6.11 -7.42 8.71
N TRP A 31 -5.60 -6.24 9.09
CA TRP A 31 -4.42 -6.10 9.93
C TRP A 31 -4.54 -6.91 11.24
N PRO A 32 -3.48 -7.61 11.71
CA PRO A 32 -2.09 -7.62 11.21
C PRO A 32 -1.78 -8.73 10.18
N THR A 33 -2.80 -9.24 9.46
CA THR A 33 -2.61 -10.32 8.48
C THR A 33 -2.69 -9.81 7.03
N PRO A 34 -2.17 -10.57 6.04
CA PRO A 34 -2.46 -10.33 4.62
C PRO A 34 -3.91 -10.62 4.21
N GLY A 35 -4.78 -10.98 5.17
CA GLY A 35 -6.18 -11.27 4.91
C GLY A 35 -6.96 -10.04 4.44
N ILE A 36 -8.08 -10.29 3.77
CA ILE A 36 -9.01 -9.24 3.33
C ILE A 36 -10.31 -9.30 4.12
N ARG A 37 -10.91 -8.14 4.37
CA ARG A 37 -12.25 -8.00 4.95
C ARG A 37 -13.11 -7.10 4.07
N TRP A 38 -14.39 -7.43 3.95
CA TRP A 38 -15.35 -6.61 3.22
C TRP A 38 -16.32 -5.95 4.20
N ARG A 39 -16.63 -4.67 4.00
CA ARG A 39 -17.44 -3.84 4.91
C ARG A 39 -18.71 -3.27 4.25
N GLY A 40 -19.19 -3.87 3.16
CA GLY A 40 -20.38 -3.36 2.48
C GLY A 40 -20.15 -2.12 1.60
N LEU A 41 -18.89 -1.79 1.30
CA LEU A 41 -18.55 -0.63 0.49
C LEU A 41 -18.90 -0.84 -0.99
N LEU A 42 -19.24 0.25 -1.68
CA LEU A 42 -19.54 0.26 -3.11
C LEU A 42 -18.40 0.83 -3.96
N SER A 43 -18.16 0.25 -5.13
CA SER A 43 -17.18 0.73 -6.12
C SER A 43 -17.86 1.60 -7.18
N ILE A 44 -17.37 2.84 -7.32
CA ILE A 44 -17.79 3.73 -8.40
C ILE A 44 -17.24 3.27 -9.75
N GLU A 45 -16.09 2.58 -9.78
CA GLU A 45 -15.54 2.01 -11.01
C GLU A 45 -16.45 0.92 -11.58
N LEU A 46 -17.07 0.10 -10.72
CA LEU A 46 -18.07 -0.86 -11.18
C LEU A 46 -19.28 -0.15 -11.78
N ALA A 47 -19.81 0.88 -11.12
CA ALA A 47 -20.93 1.64 -11.64
C ALA A 47 -20.59 2.28 -13.00
N ALA A 48 -19.43 2.94 -13.11
CA ALA A 48 -18.96 3.53 -14.35
C ALA A 48 -18.77 2.48 -15.46
N PHE A 49 -18.14 1.35 -15.15
CA PHE A 49 -17.92 0.27 -16.11
C PHE A 49 -19.25 -0.31 -16.63
N VAL A 50 -20.21 -0.54 -15.73
CA VAL A 50 -21.54 -1.03 -16.08
C VAL A 50 -22.29 -0.01 -16.96
N LEU A 51 -22.23 1.28 -16.66
CA LEU A 51 -22.83 2.34 -17.47
C LEU A 51 -22.23 2.39 -18.88
N VAL A 52 -20.90 2.30 -18.98
CA VAL A 52 -20.19 2.28 -20.28
C VAL A 52 -20.60 1.06 -21.09
N LEU A 53 -20.65 -0.13 -20.48
CA LEU A 53 -21.14 -1.33 -21.15
C LEU A 53 -22.60 -1.18 -21.59
N ALA A 54 -23.48 -0.68 -20.72
CA ALA A 54 -24.89 -0.48 -21.04
C ALA A 54 -25.09 0.48 -22.22
N ALA A 55 -24.33 1.57 -22.27
CA ALA A 55 -24.35 2.52 -23.36
C ALA A 55 -23.77 1.94 -24.66
N ALA A 56 -22.63 1.26 -24.60
CA ALA A 56 -22.00 0.62 -25.74
C ALA A 56 -22.92 -0.45 -26.36
N SER A 57 -23.58 -1.24 -25.52
CA SER A 57 -24.47 -2.30 -25.99
C SER A 57 -25.81 -1.85 -26.54
N ARG A 58 -26.21 -0.59 -26.31
CA ARG A 58 -27.31 0.02 -27.05
C ARG A 58 -26.98 0.20 -28.54
N ARG A 59 -25.72 0.50 -28.86
CA ARG A 59 -25.27 0.80 -30.23
C ARG A 59 -24.76 -0.43 -30.98
N ALA A 60 -24.00 -1.28 -30.29
CA ALA A 60 -23.26 -2.38 -30.93
C ALA A 60 -23.70 -3.79 -30.49
N GLY A 61 -24.76 -3.91 -29.68
CA GLY A 61 -25.17 -5.19 -29.10
C GLY A 61 -24.26 -5.69 -27.97
N GLY A 62 -24.22 -7.00 -27.71
CA GLY A 62 -23.41 -7.55 -26.62
C GLY A 62 -21.89 -7.31 -26.79
N PRO A 63 -21.11 -7.24 -25.69
CA PRO A 63 -19.67 -7.02 -25.77
C PRO A 63 -18.95 -8.18 -26.48
N SER A 64 -17.97 -7.87 -27.32
CA SER A 64 -17.19 -8.88 -28.04
C SER A 64 -16.36 -9.75 -27.09
N ARG A 65 -16.04 -10.99 -27.50
CA ARG A 65 -15.18 -11.90 -26.70
C ARG A 65 -13.81 -11.29 -26.41
N ARG A 66 -13.26 -10.51 -27.36
CA ARG A 66 -11.98 -9.81 -27.22
C ARG A 66 -12.08 -8.66 -26.22
N ALA A 67 -13.14 -7.85 -26.28
CA ALA A 67 -13.39 -6.78 -25.31
C ALA A 67 -13.47 -7.35 -23.88
N LEU A 68 -14.27 -8.42 -23.67
CA LEU A 68 -14.37 -9.07 -22.36
C LEU A 68 -13.04 -9.66 -21.87
N LYS A 69 -12.20 -10.19 -22.77
CA LYS A 69 -10.86 -10.70 -22.43
C LYS A 69 -9.97 -9.58 -21.90
N TRP A 70 -9.90 -8.47 -22.62
CA TRP A 70 -9.11 -7.30 -22.22
C TRP A 70 -9.66 -6.62 -20.97
N SER A 71 -10.98 -6.45 -20.85
CA SER A 71 -11.60 -5.91 -19.64
C SER A 71 -11.32 -6.80 -18.42
N ALA A 72 -11.36 -8.13 -18.56
CA ALA A 72 -11.00 -9.03 -17.47
C ALA A 72 -9.53 -8.92 -17.07
N ALA A 73 -8.62 -8.79 -18.04
CA ALA A 73 -7.20 -8.58 -17.77
C ALA A 73 -6.96 -7.26 -17.03
N ILE A 74 -7.52 -6.15 -17.52
CA ILE A 74 -7.41 -4.83 -16.90
C ILE A 74 -8.00 -4.85 -15.49
N TRP A 75 -9.18 -5.43 -15.30
CA TRP A 75 -9.81 -5.55 -13.98
C TRP A 75 -8.98 -6.41 -13.03
N SER A 76 -8.38 -7.50 -13.50
CA SER A 76 -7.48 -8.33 -12.69
C SER A 76 -6.27 -7.54 -12.21
N VAL A 77 -5.67 -6.70 -13.07
CA VAL A 77 -4.58 -5.80 -12.70
C VAL A 77 -5.02 -4.79 -11.64
N LEU A 78 -6.20 -4.18 -11.80
CA LEU A 78 -6.76 -3.25 -10.81
C LEU A 78 -6.96 -3.92 -9.45
N VAL A 79 -7.49 -5.15 -9.42
CA VAL A 79 -7.69 -5.90 -8.19
C VAL A 79 -6.35 -6.24 -7.53
N LEU A 80 -5.36 -6.67 -8.31
CA LEU A 80 -4.04 -7.02 -7.79
C LEU A 80 -3.33 -5.82 -7.19
N GLY A 81 -3.31 -4.65 -7.84
CA GLY A 81 -2.67 -3.50 -7.20
C GLY A 81 -3.51 -2.85 -6.11
N HIS A 82 -4.85 -2.94 -6.15
CA HIS A 82 -5.67 -2.60 -4.97
C HIS A 82 -5.31 -3.46 -3.76
N TYR A 83 -5.17 -4.78 -3.97
CA TYR A 83 -4.71 -5.70 -2.93
C TYR A 83 -3.34 -5.30 -2.40
N SER A 84 -2.38 -5.10 -3.29
CA SER A 84 -1.01 -4.77 -2.93
C SER A 84 -0.95 -3.44 -2.16
N GLU A 85 -1.66 -2.41 -2.61
CA GLU A 85 -1.69 -1.10 -1.98
C GLU A 85 -2.27 -1.16 -0.57
N VAL A 86 -3.46 -1.73 -0.41
CA VAL A 86 -4.13 -1.77 0.89
C VAL A 86 -3.39 -2.68 1.88
N THR A 87 -2.76 -3.75 1.39
CA THR A 87 -2.00 -4.69 2.23
C THR A 87 -0.65 -4.10 2.61
N ALA A 88 0.07 -3.48 1.68
CA ALA A 88 1.37 -2.85 1.95
C ALA A 88 1.23 -1.67 2.90
N SER A 89 0.24 -0.79 2.68
CA SER A 89 -0.03 0.33 3.59
C SER A 89 -0.41 -0.13 4.98
N ALA A 90 -1.15 -1.24 5.11
CA ALA A 90 -1.51 -1.79 6.41
C ALA A 90 -0.32 -2.46 7.13
N LEU A 91 0.51 -3.23 6.42
CA LEU A 91 1.59 -4.01 7.03
C LEU A 91 2.88 -3.19 7.24
N TYR A 92 3.21 -2.31 6.29
CA TYR A 92 4.47 -1.57 6.28
C TYR A 92 4.29 -0.07 6.58
N GLY A 93 3.06 0.42 6.75
CA GLY A 93 2.79 1.82 7.02
C GLY A 93 3.13 2.78 5.87
N ARG A 94 3.34 2.25 4.65
CA ARG A 94 3.68 3.03 3.45
C ARG A 94 2.97 2.50 2.20
N GLU A 95 2.73 3.40 1.25
CA GLU A 95 2.26 3.06 -0.09
C GLU A 95 3.34 2.33 -0.91
N ILE A 96 2.91 1.62 -1.95
CA ILE A 96 3.85 0.98 -2.89
C ILE A 96 4.43 2.05 -3.82
N ASN A 97 5.76 2.09 -3.92
CA ASN A 97 6.44 2.91 -4.89
C ASN A 97 7.08 2.01 -5.94
N LEU A 98 6.39 1.84 -7.07
CA LEU A 98 6.83 0.96 -8.16
C LEU A 98 8.24 1.28 -8.67
N TYR A 99 8.73 2.52 -8.54
CA TYR A 99 10.09 2.88 -9.00
C TYR A 99 11.17 2.32 -8.07
N TRP A 100 10.94 2.44 -6.76
CA TRP A 100 11.89 1.97 -5.75
C TRP A 100 11.73 0.48 -5.46
N ASP A 101 10.49 0.02 -5.27
CA ASP A 101 10.21 -1.36 -4.89
C ASP A 101 10.61 -2.36 -5.99
N LEU A 102 10.47 -1.99 -7.26
CA LEU A 102 10.83 -2.87 -8.37
C LEU A 102 12.34 -3.09 -8.49
N ARG A 103 13.17 -2.16 -7.96
CA ARG A 103 14.63 -2.31 -7.93
C ARG A 103 15.11 -3.40 -6.99
N PHE A 104 14.32 -3.72 -5.96
CA PHE A 104 14.63 -4.77 -5.00
C PHE A 104 14.15 -6.17 -5.45
N VAL A 105 13.43 -6.27 -6.58
CA VAL A 105 12.97 -7.57 -7.11
C VAL A 105 14.12 -8.56 -7.35
N PRO A 106 15.28 -8.16 -7.93
CA PRO A 106 16.43 -9.05 -8.06
C PRO A 106 16.98 -9.53 -6.72
N ASP A 107 17.03 -8.67 -5.71
CA ASP A 107 17.53 -9.02 -4.38
C ASP A 107 16.61 -10.02 -3.69
N VAL A 108 15.30 -9.82 -3.80
CA VAL A 108 14.29 -10.78 -3.31
C VAL A 108 14.40 -12.10 -4.07
N ALA A 109 14.59 -12.07 -5.39
CA ALA A 109 14.78 -13.28 -6.19
C ALA A 109 16.04 -14.05 -5.78
N ALA A 110 17.15 -13.33 -5.56
CA ALA A 110 18.41 -13.93 -5.09
C ALA A 110 18.27 -14.55 -3.69
N LEU A 111 17.52 -13.89 -2.79
CA LEU A 111 17.20 -14.44 -1.46
C LEU A 111 16.39 -15.74 -1.55
N LEU A 112 15.47 -15.83 -2.51
CA LEU A 112 14.61 -17.00 -2.72
C LEU A 112 15.32 -18.13 -3.48
N ALA A 113 16.34 -17.81 -4.29
CA ALA A 113 17.08 -18.79 -5.10
C ALA A 113 18.06 -19.68 -4.30
N ARG A 114 18.00 -19.64 -2.96
CA ARG A 114 18.82 -20.48 -2.08
C ARG A 114 18.47 -21.97 -2.25
N PRO A 115 19.44 -22.87 -2.48
CA PRO A 115 19.21 -24.28 -2.82
C PRO A 115 18.30 -25.01 -1.83
N GLU A 116 18.46 -24.73 -0.54
CA GLU A 116 17.72 -25.35 0.57
C GLU A 116 16.20 -25.08 0.56
N ARG A 117 15.71 -24.13 -0.25
CA ARG A 117 14.31 -23.70 -0.25
C ARG A 117 13.65 -23.68 -1.63
N LEU A 118 14.34 -24.12 -2.70
CA LEU A 118 13.83 -24.04 -4.07
C LEU A 118 12.44 -24.68 -4.23
N TRP A 119 12.19 -25.85 -3.62
CA TRP A 119 10.89 -26.51 -3.72
C TRP A 119 9.76 -25.69 -3.07
N VAL A 120 10.03 -25.02 -1.93
CA VAL A 120 9.06 -24.13 -1.27
C VAL A 120 8.75 -22.93 -2.16
N VAL A 121 9.79 -22.35 -2.76
CA VAL A 121 9.66 -21.20 -3.66
C VAL A 121 8.91 -21.58 -4.93
N SER A 122 9.19 -22.74 -5.53
CA SER A 122 8.46 -23.25 -6.68
C SER A 122 7.00 -23.52 -6.35
N LEU A 123 6.71 -24.15 -5.20
CA LEU A 123 5.34 -24.41 -4.75
C LEU A 123 4.59 -23.10 -4.51
N ALA A 124 5.22 -22.12 -3.87
CA ALA A 124 4.65 -20.80 -3.65
C ALA A 124 4.40 -20.05 -4.96
N ALA A 125 5.32 -20.13 -5.93
CA ALA A 125 5.16 -19.52 -7.25
C ALA A 125 4.01 -20.16 -8.04
N VAL A 126 3.89 -21.49 -8.00
CA VAL A 126 2.76 -22.21 -8.61
C VAL A 126 1.44 -21.84 -7.94
N ALA A 127 1.40 -21.80 -6.61
CA ALA A 127 0.22 -21.37 -5.87
C ALA A 127 -0.19 -19.93 -6.22
N ALA A 128 0.77 -19.01 -6.28
CA ALA A 128 0.53 -17.61 -6.68
C ALA A 128 -0.01 -17.53 -8.12
N LEU A 129 0.58 -18.28 -9.06
CA LEU A 129 0.09 -18.34 -10.44
C LEU A 129 -1.33 -18.88 -10.52
N LEU A 130 -1.65 -19.94 -9.77
CA LEU A 130 -2.99 -20.51 -9.71
C LEU A 130 -4.02 -19.50 -9.19
N VAL A 131 -3.66 -18.72 -8.16
CA VAL A 131 -4.51 -17.65 -7.63
C VAL A 131 -4.77 -16.58 -8.70
N VAL A 132 -3.74 -16.12 -9.42
CA VAL A 132 -3.89 -15.12 -10.50
C VAL A 132 -4.77 -15.66 -11.63
N VAL A 133 -4.57 -16.91 -12.04
CA VAL A 133 -5.38 -17.56 -13.09
C VAL A 133 -6.84 -17.72 -12.62
N LEU A 134 -7.07 -18.14 -11.38
CA LEU A 134 -8.40 -18.28 -10.80
C LEU A 134 -9.11 -16.93 -10.72
N LEU A 135 -8.43 -15.90 -10.22
CA LEU A 135 -8.91 -14.52 -10.16
C LEU A 135 -9.37 -14.05 -11.55
N TYR A 136 -8.51 -14.20 -12.55
CA TYR A 136 -8.84 -13.83 -13.93
C TYR A 136 -10.05 -14.61 -14.46
N LYS A 137 -10.15 -15.93 -14.20
CA LYS A 137 -11.30 -16.75 -14.63
C LYS A 137 -12.60 -16.28 -13.96
N VAL A 138 -12.57 -16.00 -12.66
CA VAL A 138 -13.74 -15.51 -11.89
C VAL A 138 -14.19 -14.14 -12.41
N ILE A 139 -13.27 -13.20 -12.59
CA ILE A 139 -13.56 -11.88 -13.17
C ILE A 139 -14.11 -12.04 -14.59
N ARG A 140 -13.48 -12.88 -15.42
CA ARG A 140 -13.92 -13.09 -16.81
C ARG A 140 -15.32 -13.71 -16.88
N TRP A 141 -15.66 -14.59 -15.95
CA TRP A 141 -17.00 -15.13 -15.79
C TRP A 141 -17.99 -14.05 -15.36
N ALA A 142 -17.66 -13.25 -14.33
CA ALA A 142 -18.53 -12.20 -13.81
C ALA A 142 -18.82 -11.12 -14.87
N LEU A 143 -17.79 -10.63 -15.55
CA LEU A 143 -17.92 -9.70 -16.68
C LEU A 143 -18.73 -10.31 -17.84
N GLY A 144 -18.61 -11.62 -18.07
CA GLY A 144 -19.42 -12.34 -19.04
C GLY A 144 -20.91 -12.32 -18.68
N ARG A 145 -21.25 -12.50 -17.40
CA ARG A 145 -22.64 -12.43 -16.90
C ARG A 145 -23.22 -11.02 -17.04
N VAL A 146 -22.45 -10.00 -16.68
CA VAL A 146 -22.85 -8.59 -16.87
C VAL A 146 -23.02 -8.26 -18.36
N GLY A 147 -22.09 -8.72 -19.20
CA GLY A 147 -22.18 -8.53 -20.65
C GLY A 147 -23.39 -9.21 -21.28
N ALA A 148 -23.75 -10.41 -20.81
CA ALA A 148 -24.97 -11.10 -21.25
C ALA A 148 -26.24 -10.36 -20.80
N ALA A 149 -26.27 -9.86 -19.56
CA ALA A 149 -27.41 -9.11 -19.04
C ALA A 149 -27.63 -7.79 -19.81
N VAL A 150 -26.54 -7.09 -20.13
CA VAL A 150 -26.58 -5.83 -20.88
C VAL A 150 -26.96 -6.03 -22.36
N ALA A 151 -26.78 -7.24 -22.91
CA ALA A 151 -27.27 -7.57 -24.25
C ALA A 151 -28.82 -7.65 -24.30
N ASN A 152 -29.48 -7.98 -23.19
CA ASN A 152 -30.94 -7.99 -23.08
C ASN A 152 -31.47 -6.58 -22.73
N PRO A 153 -32.38 -5.97 -23.53
CA PRO A 153 -32.87 -4.61 -23.29
C PRO A 153 -33.46 -4.35 -21.90
N ARG A 154 -34.18 -5.33 -21.33
CA ARG A 154 -34.83 -5.18 -20.01
C ARG A 154 -33.82 -5.22 -18.87
N GLU A 155 -32.93 -6.20 -18.88
CA GLU A 155 -31.87 -6.35 -17.87
C GLU A 155 -30.85 -5.21 -17.97
N ARG A 156 -30.51 -4.78 -19.18
CA ARG A 156 -29.71 -3.58 -19.43
C ARG A 156 -30.29 -2.34 -18.76
N LEU A 157 -31.60 -2.14 -18.85
CA LEU A 157 -32.26 -0.99 -18.21
C LEU A 157 -32.11 -1.07 -16.69
N VAL A 158 -32.42 -2.22 -16.09
CA VAL A 158 -32.32 -2.41 -14.63
C VAL A 158 -30.89 -2.18 -14.13
N VAL A 159 -29.93 -2.87 -14.74
CA VAL A 159 -28.52 -2.78 -14.36
C VAL A 159 -27.96 -1.37 -14.60
N GLY A 160 -28.37 -0.72 -15.69
CA GLY A 160 -28.00 0.67 -16.00
C GLY A 160 -28.58 1.69 -15.02
N VAL A 161 -29.85 1.54 -14.62
CA VAL A 161 -30.51 2.39 -13.61
C VAL A 161 -29.85 2.22 -12.25
N LEU A 162 -29.55 0.99 -11.84
CA LEU A 162 -28.85 0.74 -10.57
C LEU A 162 -27.45 1.39 -10.57
N ALA A 163 -26.69 1.24 -11.66
CA ALA A 163 -25.38 1.86 -11.79
C ALA A 163 -25.46 3.40 -11.83
N ALA A 164 -26.47 3.97 -12.50
CA ALA A 164 -26.71 5.42 -12.51
C ALA A 164 -27.07 5.94 -11.10
N ALA A 165 -27.94 5.23 -10.37
CA ALA A 165 -28.30 5.57 -9.00
C ALA A 165 -27.07 5.55 -8.07
N MET A 166 -26.21 4.53 -8.20
CA MET A 166 -24.93 4.48 -7.47
C MET A 166 -24.03 5.68 -7.79
N ALA A 167 -23.92 6.05 -9.07
CA ALA A 167 -23.12 7.21 -9.48
C ALA A 167 -23.69 8.53 -8.95
N ILE A 168 -25.01 8.71 -9.00
CA ILE A 168 -25.70 9.90 -8.47
C ILE A 168 -25.50 10.00 -6.96
N LEU A 169 -25.66 8.89 -6.22
CA LEU A 169 -25.42 8.86 -4.78
C LEU A 169 -23.98 9.23 -4.44
N TRP A 170 -23.00 8.70 -5.17
CA TRP A 170 -21.58 9.02 -4.97
C TRP A 170 -21.27 10.50 -5.22
N ILE A 171 -21.81 11.09 -6.30
CA ILE A 171 -21.66 12.53 -6.59
C ILE A 171 -22.37 13.36 -5.52
N GLY A 172 -23.60 12.99 -5.17
CA GLY A 172 -24.42 13.69 -4.19
C GLY A 172 -23.75 13.79 -2.82
N GLN A 173 -23.21 12.68 -2.32
CA GLN A 173 -22.45 12.63 -1.05
C GLN A 173 -21.20 13.53 -1.05
N ARG A 174 -20.64 13.88 -2.22
CA ARG A 174 -19.47 14.78 -2.31
C ARG A 174 -19.83 16.24 -2.46
N VAL A 175 -21.02 16.54 -2.99
CA VAL A 175 -21.44 17.91 -3.29
C VAL A 175 -22.36 18.47 -2.19
N SER A 176 -23.08 17.62 -1.47
CA SER A 176 -24.04 18.05 -0.45
C SER A 176 -24.10 17.08 0.73
N SER A 177 -24.15 17.65 1.94
CA SER A 177 -24.38 16.91 3.19
C SER A 177 -25.82 16.42 3.34
N ALA A 178 -26.74 16.84 2.46
CA ALA A 178 -28.13 16.39 2.47
C ALA A 178 -28.30 14.95 1.94
N PHE A 179 -27.27 14.38 1.29
CA PHE A 179 -27.32 12.99 0.83
C PHE A 179 -27.05 12.01 1.97
N PRO A 180 -27.73 10.85 2.00
CA PRO A 180 -27.48 9.82 3.01
C PRO A 180 -26.01 9.36 2.98
N ALA A 181 -25.37 9.24 4.14
CA ALA A 181 -24.01 8.72 4.27
C ALA A 181 -23.88 7.22 3.93
N THR A 182 -25.02 6.52 3.87
CA THR A 182 -25.14 5.10 3.50
C THR A 182 -25.90 4.96 2.18
N PRO A 183 -25.43 4.10 1.24
CA PRO A 183 -24.23 3.26 1.31
C PRO A 183 -22.94 4.08 1.20
N SER A 184 -21.86 3.59 1.82
CA SER A 184 -20.54 4.21 1.74
C SER A 184 -19.74 3.66 0.55
N PHE A 185 -18.92 4.51 -0.06
CA PHE A 185 -18.11 4.15 -1.23
C PHE A 185 -16.64 3.99 -0.85
N SER A 186 -15.94 3.06 -1.50
CA SER A 186 -14.48 2.99 -1.38
C SER A 186 -13.82 4.17 -2.09
N ALA A 187 -12.61 4.53 -1.65
CA ALA A 187 -11.77 5.42 -2.45
C ALA A 187 -11.53 4.76 -3.82
N PRO A 188 -11.72 5.47 -4.94
CA PRO A 188 -11.52 4.88 -6.26
C PRO A 188 -10.08 4.41 -6.44
N VAL A 189 -9.90 3.12 -6.67
CA VAL A 189 -8.62 2.47 -6.99
C VAL A 189 -7.93 3.21 -8.13
N THR A 190 -8.70 3.58 -9.15
CA THR A 190 -8.17 4.32 -10.32
C THR A 190 -7.58 5.69 -9.97
N GLN A 191 -8.13 6.39 -8.97
CA GLN A 191 -7.56 7.65 -8.50
C GLN A 191 -6.23 7.43 -7.77
N THR A 192 -6.09 6.32 -7.03
CA THR A 192 -4.82 5.95 -6.39
C THR A 192 -3.74 5.71 -7.44
N TYR A 193 -4.02 4.92 -8.47
CA TYR A 193 -3.09 4.71 -9.58
C TYR A 193 -2.72 6.00 -10.32
N LEU A 194 -3.70 6.88 -10.61
CA LEU A 194 -3.43 8.16 -11.25
C LEU A 194 -2.56 9.08 -10.39
N ARG A 195 -2.77 9.07 -9.06
CA ARG A 195 -1.93 9.81 -8.12
C ARG A 195 -0.51 9.25 -8.11
N GLN A 196 -0.35 7.93 -8.06
CA GLN A 196 0.95 7.27 -8.14
C GLN A 196 1.67 7.57 -9.46
N ALA A 197 0.98 7.49 -10.61
CA ALA A 197 1.56 7.82 -11.91
C ALA A 197 1.99 9.29 -12.00
N ARG A 198 1.21 10.22 -11.44
CA ARG A 198 1.57 11.64 -11.37
C ARG A 198 2.76 11.88 -10.44
N LEU A 199 2.80 11.21 -9.29
CA LEU A 199 3.93 11.27 -8.37
C LEU A 199 5.21 10.77 -9.04
N MET A 200 5.15 9.65 -9.77
CA MET A 200 6.30 9.15 -10.55
C MET A 200 6.74 10.15 -11.62
N ALA A 201 5.80 10.77 -12.34
CA ALA A 201 6.12 11.77 -13.35
C ALA A 201 6.75 13.04 -12.74
N THR A 202 6.27 13.47 -11.57
CA THR A 202 6.80 14.66 -10.88
C THR A 202 8.10 14.39 -10.14
N THR A 203 8.34 13.19 -9.61
CA THR A 203 9.62 12.80 -9.00
C THR A 203 10.71 12.63 -10.05
N LEU A 204 10.38 12.12 -11.24
CA LEU A 204 11.31 12.08 -12.38
C LEU A 204 11.64 13.48 -12.91
N GLY A 205 10.69 14.42 -12.84
CA GLY A 205 10.86 15.80 -13.33
C GLY A 205 11.45 16.78 -12.32
N ARG A 206 11.32 16.52 -11.01
CA ARG A 206 11.75 17.43 -9.94
C ARG A 206 12.69 16.69 -9.00
N ARG A 207 14.00 16.79 -9.25
CA ARG A 207 14.99 16.55 -8.20
C ARG A 207 14.73 17.58 -7.12
N ALA A 208 14.04 17.20 -6.04
CA ALA A 208 13.93 18.06 -4.89
C ALA A 208 15.36 18.32 -4.40
N ALA A 209 15.79 19.58 -4.41
CA ALA A 209 17.08 19.93 -3.83
C ALA A 209 17.04 19.58 -2.35
N LEU A 210 18.03 18.83 -1.88
CA LEU A 210 18.19 18.58 -0.46
C LEU A 210 18.50 19.91 0.24
N PRO A 211 17.99 20.15 1.46
CA PRO A 211 18.33 21.34 2.21
C PRO A 211 19.84 21.39 2.45
N ALA A 212 20.36 22.58 2.72
CA ALA A 212 21.77 22.72 3.10
C ALA A 212 22.07 21.85 4.32
N SER A 213 23.23 21.19 4.32
CA SER A 213 23.69 20.46 5.50
C SER A 213 23.83 21.43 6.67
N PRO A 214 23.49 21.01 7.90
CA PRO A 214 23.81 21.82 9.07
C PRO A 214 25.32 22.00 9.18
N SER A 215 25.74 23.05 9.88
CA SER A 215 27.16 23.25 10.19
C SER A 215 27.65 22.09 11.06
N MET A 216 28.54 21.26 10.51
CA MET A 216 29.21 20.18 11.24
C MET A 216 30.47 20.64 11.98
N LYS A 217 30.71 21.95 12.04
CA LYS A 217 31.78 22.54 12.84
C LYS A 217 31.38 22.46 14.32
N SER A 218 31.89 21.44 15.00
CA SER A 218 31.76 21.30 16.45
C SER A 218 33.16 21.22 17.05
N ASP A 219 33.35 21.84 18.22
CA ASP A 219 34.58 21.68 18.98
C ASP A 219 34.50 20.37 19.78
N LEU A 220 35.12 19.33 19.25
CA LEU A 220 35.24 18.03 19.93
C LEU A 220 36.37 18.04 20.98
N SER A 221 37.00 19.18 21.29
CA SER A 221 38.08 19.28 22.30
C SER A 221 37.66 18.73 23.67
N LEU A 222 36.39 18.85 24.03
CA LEU A 222 35.84 18.33 25.29
C LEU A 222 35.86 16.80 25.37
N VAL A 223 35.96 16.10 24.23
CA VAL A 223 36.10 14.63 24.18
C VAL A 223 37.51 14.19 24.64
N LYS A 224 38.50 15.10 24.63
CA LYS A 224 39.87 14.88 25.14
C LYS A 224 40.54 13.60 24.60
N GLY A 225 40.25 13.24 23.35
CA GLY A 225 40.81 12.06 22.68
C GLY A 225 40.19 10.73 23.11
N ALA A 226 39.07 10.73 23.83
CA ALA A 226 38.34 9.51 24.14
C ALA A 226 37.65 8.91 22.90
N ASP A 227 37.54 7.58 22.86
CA ASP A 227 36.77 6.88 21.83
C ASP A 227 35.26 7.18 21.98
N VAL A 228 34.62 7.54 20.88
CA VAL A 228 33.16 7.78 20.83
C VAL A 228 32.48 6.61 20.13
N PHE A 229 31.61 5.92 20.86
CA PHE A 229 30.84 4.81 20.34
C PHE A 229 29.40 5.23 20.03
N LEU A 230 28.96 5.00 18.79
CA LEU A 230 27.59 5.21 18.36
C LEU A 230 26.91 3.86 18.11
N PHE A 231 25.84 3.58 18.84
CA PHE A 231 25.05 2.36 18.71
C PHE A 231 23.65 2.67 18.19
N PHE A 232 23.25 2.01 17.11
CA PHE A 232 21.87 2.02 16.64
C PHE A 232 21.13 0.82 17.23
N ILE A 233 20.01 1.06 17.92
CA ILE A 233 19.23 0.01 18.60
C ILE A 233 17.89 -0.15 17.88
N GLU A 234 17.74 -1.25 17.15
CA GLU A 234 16.50 -1.63 16.47
C GLU A 234 15.73 -2.66 17.32
N ALA A 235 14.43 -2.53 17.61
CA ALA A 235 13.45 -1.47 17.34
C ALA A 235 12.99 -0.84 18.66
N TYR A 236 13.72 0.18 19.14
CA TYR A 236 13.46 0.86 20.41
C TYR A 236 12.69 2.19 20.20
N GLY A 237 11.79 2.55 21.11
CA GLY A 237 11.02 3.79 21.00
C GLY A 237 10.30 4.22 22.29
N ALA A 238 9.65 5.38 22.22
CA ALA A 238 8.94 6.03 23.34
C ALA A 238 7.86 5.14 23.99
N ILE A 239 7.29 4.22 23.22
CA ILE A 239 6.31 3.24 23.69
C ILE A 239 6.80 2.40 24.88
N SER A 240 8.12 2.20 25.01
CA SER A 240 8.73 1.50 26.14
C SER A 240 8.62 2.26 27.46
N TYR A 241 8.30 3.56 27.43
CA TYR A 241 8.02 4.40 28.59
C TYR A 241 6.52 4.71 28.71
N GLU A 242 5.84 4.96 27.58
CA GLU A 242 4.45 5.39 27.57
C GLU A 242 3.45 4.28 27.90
N ARG A 243 3.78 3.01 27.58
CA ARG A 243 2.90 1.88 27.89
C ARG A 243 3.23 1.27 29.24
N PRO A 244 2.29 1.27 30.21
CA PRO A 244 2.54 0.74 31.56
C PRO A 244 3.02 -0.71 31.56
N GLU A 245 2.47 -1.54 30.68
CA GLU A 245 2.84 -2.95 30.52
C GLU A 245 4.31 -3.16 30.13
N PHE A 246 4.89 -2.26 29.31
CA PHE A 246 6.30 -2.31 28.91
C PHE A 246 7.19 -1.63 29.94
N ALA A 247 6.77 -0.46 30.44
CA ALA A 247 7.52 0.28 31.44
C ALA A 247 7.75 -0.54 32.72
N ALA A 248 6.70 -1.23 33.22
CA ALA A 248 6.80 -2.08 34.40
C ALA A 248 7.76 -3.26 34.20
N ARG A 249 7.75 -3.89 33.01
CA ARG A 249 8.66 -5.01 32.71
C ARG A 249 10.11 -4.58 32.57
N LEU A 250 10.36 -3.34 32.14
CA LEU A 250 11.71 -2.80 31.92
C LEU A 250 12.27 -2.05 33.15
N ALA A 251 11.46 -1.80 34.18
CA ALA A 251 11.85 -0.99 35.33
C ALA A 251 13.14 -1.51 36.02
N GLY A 252 13.19 -2.81 36.34
CA GLY A 252 14.35 -3.40 36.99
C GLY A 252 15.61 -3.39 36.12
N ASP A 253 15.49 -3.47 34.79
CA ASP A 253 16.64 -3.39 33.88
C ASP A 253 17.18 -1.95 33.79
N ARG A 254 16.27 -0.96 33.82
CA ARG A 254 16.62 0.46 33.87
C ARG A 254 17.31 0.84 35.18
N GLU A 255 16.80 0.38 36.32
CA GLU A 255 17.46 0.59 37.62
C GLU A 255 18.88 0.01 37.66
N ARG A 256 19.08 -1.19 37.08
CA ARG A 256 20.42 -1.78 36.98
C ARG A 256 21.35 -0.97 36.07
N LEU A 257 20.84 -0.44 34.95
CA LEU A 257 21.62 0.41 34.05
C LEU A 257 21.98 1.74 34.72
N GLU A 258 21.03 2.39 35.39
CA GLU A 258 21.24 3.63 36.14
C GLU A 258 22.29 3.44 37.24
N LYS A 259 22.20 2.35 38.01
CA LYS A 259 23.23 2.01 38.98
C LYS A 259 24.61 1.83 38.34
N ALA A 260 24.71 1.12 37.22
CA ALA A 260 25.98 0.91 36.53
C ALA A 260 26.60 2.21 35.98
N ILE A 261 25.76 3.15 35.52
CA ILE A 261 26.19 4.50 35.09
C ILE A 261 26.81 5.25 36.28
N HIS A 262 26.12 5.28 37.43
CA HIS A 262 26.62 5.97 38.62
C HIS A 262 27.85 5.29 39.26
N ASP A 263 27.87 3.94 39.33
CA ASP A 263 29.01 3.17 39.84
C ASP A 263 30.29 3.43 39.02
N THR A 264 30.14 3.81 37.75
CA THR A 264 31.26 4.15 36.85
C THR A 264 31.53 5.66 36.76
N ASN A 265 30.88 6.47 37.61
CA ASN A 265 30.98 7.93 37.65
C ASN A 265 30.71 8.57 36.27
N ARG A 266 29.69 8.06 35.58
CA ARG A 266 29.20 8.57 34.30
C ARG A 266 27.83 9.23 34.49
N ASP A 267 27.47 10.10 33.56
CA ASP A 267 26.15 10.71 33.47
C ASP A 267 25.47 10.32 32.16
N VAL A 268 24.14 10.38 32.13
CA VAL A 268 23.33 10.16 30.92
C VAL A 268 22.46 11.36 30.65
N VAL A 269 22.42 11.76 29.38
CA VAL A 269 21.48 12.74 28.85
C VAL A 269 20.65 12.06 27.77
N SER A 270 19.33 12.20 27.85
CA SER A 270 18.40 11.61 26.90
C SER A 270 17.27 12.57 26.55
N ALA A 271 16.77 12.47 25.32
CA ALA A 271 15.58 13.17 24.86
C ALA A 271 14.79 12.28 23.90
N TYR A 272 13.51 12.61 23.69
CA TYR A 272 12.74 11.99 22.62
C TYR A 272 13.05 12.65 21.28
N VAL A 273 13.23 11.82 20.25
CA VAL A 273 13.42 12.26 18.87
C VAL A 273 12.43 11.49 18.00
N GLU A 274 11.77 12.20 17.08
CA GLU A 274 10.91 11.56 16.09
C GLU A 274 11.78 10.89 15.02
N SER A 275 11.58 9.59 14.82
CA SER A 275 12.25 8.87 13.73
C SER A 275 11.70 9.33 12.38
N PRO A 276 12.54 9.56 11.35
CA PRO A 276 12.07 9.92 10.01
C PRO A 276 11.38 8.75 9.28
N THR A 277 11.33 7.57 9.90
CA THR A 277 10.78 6.35 9.30
C THR A 277 10.08 5.47 10.33
N PHE A 278 9.18 4.61 9.83
CA PHE A 278 8.39 3.65 10.59
C PHE A 278 8.26 2.35 9.79
N GLY A 279 8.27 1.20 10.49
CA GLY A 279 7.96 -0.09 9.86
C GLY A 279 9.00 -0.62 8.87
N GLY A 280 10.26 -0.17 8.99
CA GLY A 280 11.37 -0.55 8.11
C GLY A 280 12.25 0.64 7.76
N SER A 281 13.09 0.50 6.73
CA SER A 281 13.90 1.61 6.19
C SER A 281 14.85 2.28 7.19
N SER A 282 15.39 1.53 8.16
CA SER A 282 16.28 2.03 9.23
C SER A 282 17.47 2.86 8.73
N TRP A 283 17.96 2.58 7.51
CA TRP A 283 18.99 3.38 6.86
C TRP A 283 18.62 4.87 6.71
N LEU A 284 17.33 5.22 6.63
CA LEU A 284 16.85 6.61 6.58
C LEU A 284 17.09 7.33 7.93
N ALA A 285 16.88 6.63 9.05
CA ALA A 285 17.20 7.16 10.38
C ALA A 285 18.72 7.29 10.55
N HIS A 286 19.49 6.29 10.10
CA HIS A 286 20.95 6.32 10.17
C HIS A 286 21.52 7.49 9.38
N ILE A 287 21.11 7.64 8.12
CA ILE A 287 21.64 8.70 7.27
C ILE A 287 21.20 10.08 7.73
N THR A 288 19.99 10.20 8.30
CA THR A 288 19.53 11.44 8.91
C THR A 288 20.43 11.86 10.06
N LEU A 289 20.74 10.94 10.98
CA LEU A 289 21.64 11.22 12.10
C LEU A 289 23.05 11.59 11.61
N LEU A 290 23.61 10.81 10.68
CA LEU A 290 24.99 10.99 10.23
C LEU A 290 25.18 12.25 9.39
N SER A 291 24.20 12.60 8.55
CA SER A 291 24.29 13.78 7.68
C SER A 291 23.74 15.05 8.32
N GLY A 292 22.98 14.93 9.42
CA GLY A 292 22.23 16.03 10.03
C GLY A 292 21.10 16.58 9.13
N VAL A 293 20.83 15.94 8.00
CA VAL A 293 19.75 16.31 7.08
C VAL A 293 18.60 15.33 7.26
N GLU A 294 17.39 15.82 7.47
CA GLU A 294 16.24 14.96 7.64
C GLU A 294 15.85 14.26 6.33
N ILE A 295 16.03 12.94 6.26
CA ILE A 295 15.73 12.11 5.10
C ILE A 295 14.54 11.20 5.40
N ARG A 296 13.36 11.55 4.86
CA ARG A 296 12.11 10.77 4.99
C ARG A 296 11.75 9.96 3.74
N SER A 297 12.55 10.01 2.67
CA SER A 297 12.25 9.31 1.40
C SER A 297 13.45 8.67 0.74
N HIS A 298 13.21 7.63 -0.06
CA HIS A 298 14.25 6.94 -0.82
C HIS A 298 14.89 7.81 -1.91
N ASP A 299 14.10 8.70 -2.53
CA ASP A 299 14.63 9.68 -3.51
C ASP A 299 15.63 10.63 -2.86
N ALA A 300 15.28 11.17 -1.68
CA ALA A 300 16.15 12.05 -0.91
C ALA A 300 17.42 11.32 -0.47
N ASN A 301 17.30 10.07 -0.01
CA ASN A 301 18.45 9.24 0.31
C ASN A 301 19.36 9.02 -0.91
N ALA A 302 18.80 8.62 -2.06
CA ALA A 302 19.58 8.36 -3.26
C ALA A 302 20.27 9.63 -3.78
N LEU A 303 19.59 10.78 -3.74
CA LEU A 303 20.20 12.06 -4.09
C LEU A 303 21.34 12.42 -3.13
N LEU A 304 21.14 12.23 -1.82
CA LEU A 304 22.15 12.50 -0.81
C LEU A 304 23.41 11.67 -1.06
N MET A 305 23.26 10.40 -1.45
CA MET A 305 24.37 9.52 -1.82
C MET A 305 25.15 9.95 -3.06
N THR A 306 24.60 10.85 -3.89
CA THR A 306 25.32 11.41 -5.04
C THR A 306 26.07 12.71 -4.71
N GLU A 307 25.81 13.31 -3.55
CA GLU A 307 26.41 14.58 -3.13
C GLU A 307 27.59 14.34 -2.19
N LYS A 308 28.63 15.19 -2.29
CA LYS A 308 29.71 15.23 -1.30
C LYS A 308 29.35 16.24 -0.22
N ARG A 309 29.10 15.75 1.00
CA ARG A 309 28.73 16.56 2.16
C ARG A 309 29.52 16.13 3.38
N ASP A 310 29.79 17.09 4.28
CA ASP A 310 30.29 16.78 5.60
C ASP A 310 29.22 16.01 6.40
N THR A 311 29.68 15.02 7.16
CA THR A 311 28.87 14.14 8.01
C THR A 311 29.54 14.03 9.37
N LEU A 312 28.84 13.46 10.35
CA LEU A 312 29.41 13.13 11.65
C LEU A 312 30.72 12.33 11.50
N VAL A 313 30.77 11.39 10.55
CA VAL A 313 31.95 10.55 10.29
C VAL A 313 33.13 11.37 9.79
N THR A 314 32.90 12.39 8.95
CA THR A 314 34.00 13.25 8.49
C THR A 314 34.49 14.17 9.60
N THR A 315 33.60 14.64 10.48
CA THR A 315 33.99 15.46 11.65
C THR A 315 34.89 14.70 12.61
N PHE A 316 34.60 13.42 12.91
CA PHE A 316 35.44 12.60 13.78
C PHE A 316 36.75 12.10 13.13
N ARG A 317 36.92 12.28 11.81
CA ARG A 317 38.17 11.93 11.11
C ARG A 317 39.21 13.05 11.15
N GLN A 318 38.77 14.29 11.33
CA GLN A 318 39.64 15.48 11.40
C GLN A 318 40.34 15.54 12.75
#